data_AF-A0A2S9F8T5-F1
#
_entry.id   AF-A0A2S9F8T5-F1
#
_cell.length_a   1.000
_cell.length_b   1.000
_cell.length_c   1.000
_cell.angle_alpha   90.00
_cell.angle_beta   90.00
_cell.angle_gamma   90.00
#
_symmetry.space_group_name_H-M   'P 1'
#
loop_
_entity.id
_entity.type
_entity.pdbx_description
1 polymer ?
#
loop_
_entity_poly.entity_id
_entity_poly.type
_entity_poly.pdbx_seq_one_letter_code
_entity_poly.pdbx_strand_id
1 'polypeptide(L)'
;MAKLTRLGELERSVMDHLWSAGGPQTVRQVHEALSARRDLAYTTIMTVLQRLAKKNLVVQHRDDRAHRYAPTHGRDELVAGLMVDALDQAADSGGREAALVHFV
;
A
#
# COMPACT_ATOMS: atom_id res chain seq x y z
N MET A 1 12.49 -1.23 6.94
CA MET A 1 12.82 -0.75 5.57
C MET A 1 12.06 -1.54 4.49
N ALA A 2 11.62 -0.90 3.40
CA ALA A 2 11.34 -1.51 2.08
C ALA A 2 9.90 -1.87 1.64
N LYS A 3 8.85 -1.84 2.47
CA LYS A 3 7.53 -2.32 1.99
C LYS A 3 6.85 -1.41 0.96
N LEU A 4 7.05 -0.09 1.03
CA LEU A 4 6.48 0.86 0.06
C LEU A 4 7.42 1.27 -1.07
N THR A 5 8.70 1.38 -0.79
CA THR A 5 9.73 1.63 -1.81
C THR A 5 9.90 0.45 -2.77
N ARG A 6 9.36 -0.75 -2.44
CA ARG A 6 9.28 -1.91 -3.34
C ARG A 6 7.89 -2.22 -3.90
N LEU A 7 6.91 -1.31 -3.76
CA LEU A 7 5.64 -1.55 -4.45
C LEU A 7 5.86 -1.47 -5.95
N GLY A 8 5.55 -2.58 -6.63
CA GLY A 8 5.47 -2.57 -8.09
C GLY A 8 4.38 -1.61 -8.56
N GLU A 9 4.43 -1.21 -9.83
CA GLU A 9 3.51 -0.22 -10.39
C GLU A 9 2.03 -0.60 -10.17
N LEU A 10 1.68 -1.87 -10.37
CA LEU A 10 0.31 -2.35 -10.17
C LEU A 10 -0.07 -2.40 -8.68
N GLU A 11 0.85 -2.79 -7.80
CA GLU A 11 0.59 -2.77 -6.35
C GLU A 11 0.33 -1.34 -5.86
N ARG A 12 1.09 -0.37 -6.38
CA ARG A 12 0.89 1.05 -6.09
C ARG A 12 -0.46 1.54 -6.60
N SER A 13 -0.82 1.21 -7.84
CA SER A 13 -2.12 1.58 -8.42
C SER A 13 -3.30 1.03 -7.62
N VAL A 14 -3.17 -0.21 -7.11
CA VAL A 14 -4.18 -0.80 -6.21
C VAL A 14 -4.26 -0.04 -4.89
N MET A 15 -3.13 0.30 -4.27
CA MET A 15 -3.14 1.05 -3.00
C MET A 15 -3.72 2.46 -3.17
N ASP A 16 -3.37 3.18 -4.25
CA ASP A 16 -3.92 4.51 -4.54
C ASP A 16 -5.45 4.47 -4.71
N HIS A 17 -5.97 3.43 -5.35
CA HIS A 17 -7.41 3.22 -5.42
C HIS A 17 -8.02 2.93 -4.04
N LEU A 18 -7.42 2.03 -3.25
CA LEU A 18 -7.96 1.68 -1.92
C LEU A 18 -7.95 2.86 -0.94
N TRP A 19 -6.94 3.74 -1.00
CA TRP A 19 -6.92 4.96 -0.17
C TRP A 19 -7.98 5.98 -0.59
N SER A 20 -8.33 6.04 -1.88
CA SER A 20 -9.34 6.98 -2.38
C SER A 20 -10.78 6.47 -2.25
N ALA A 21 -10.98 5.16 -2.09
CA ALA A 21 -12.30 4.54 -2.09
C ALA A 21 -13.15 4.80 -0.82
N GLY A 22 -12.56 5.37 0.24
CA GLY A 22 -13.28 5.73 1.48
C GLY A 22 -13.81 4.55 2.32
N GLY A 23 -13.54 3.31 1.91
CA GLY A 23 -13.95 2.10 2.63
C GLY A 23 -13.54 0.79 1.93
N PRO A 24 -13.75 -0.38 2.58
CA PRO A 24 -13.28 -1.67 2.08
C PRO A 24 -13.87 -2.05 0.71
N GLN A 25 -13.01 -2.43 -0.24
CA GLN A 25 -13.38 -2.78 -1.62
C GLN A 25 -13.26 -4.27 -1.89
N THR A 26 -14.15 -4.82 -2.71
CA THR A 26 -14.03 -6.18 -3.26
C THR A 26 -13.02 -6.23 -4.40
N VAL A 27 -12.50 -7.43 -4.70
CA VAL A 27 -11.63 -7.66 -5.87
C VAL A 27 -12.27 -7.13 -7.16
N ARG A 28 -13.58 -7.33 -7.31
CA ARG A 28 -14.36 -6.85 -8.46
C ARG A 28 -14.35 -5.34 -8.58
N GLN A 29 -14.60 -4.62 -7.50
CA GLN A 29 -14.60 -3.15 -7.52
C GLN A 29 -13.21 -2.59 -7.88
N VAL A 30 -12.14 -3.17 -7.31
CA VAL A 30 -10.76 -2.80 -7.64
C VAL A 30 -10.44 -3.10 -9.11
N HIS A 31 -10.89 -4.26 -9.61
CA HIS A 31 -10.71 -4.66 -11.00
C HIS A 31 -11.44 -3.73 -11.97
N GLU A 32 -12.70 -3.40 -11.73
CA GLU A 32 -13.49 -2.46 -12.53
C GLU A 32 -12.82 -1.07 -12.56
N ALA A 33 -12.36 -0.58 -11.40
CA ALA A 33 -11.70 0.72 -11.30
C ALA A 33 -10.37 0.81 -12.06
N LEU A 34 -9.55 -0.25 -12.01
CA LEU A 34 -8.25 -0.28 -12.66
C LEU A 34 -8.32 -0.67 -14.14
N SER A 35 -9.33 -1.46 -14.52
CA SER A 35 -9.52 -1.91 -15.90
C SER A 35 -9.94 -0.80 -16.85
N ALA A 36 -10.49 0.30 -16.31
CA ALA A 36 -10.79 1.50 -17.09
C ALA A 36 -9.54 2.14 -17.73
N ARG A 37 -8.34 1.86 -17.20
CA ARG A 37 -7.07 2.47 -17.65
C ARG A 37 -6.11 1.47 -18.28
N ARG A 38 -6.24 0.18 -17.98
CA ARG A 38 -5.37 -0.91 -18.47
C ARG A 38 -6.18 -2.20 -18.54
N ASP A 39 -6.08 -2.96 -19.62
CA ASP A 39 -6.75 -4.27 -19.70
C ASP A 39 -6.05 -5.28 -18.76
N LEU A 40 -6.60 -5.45 -17.57
CA LEU A 40 -6.05 -6.29 -16.51
C LEU A 40 -6.98 -7.48 -16.28
N ALA A 41 -6.43 -8.69 -16.21
CA ALA A 41 -7.21 -9.85 -15.82
C ALA A 41 -7.65 -9.77 -14.34
N TYR A 42 -8.86 -10.23 -14.05
CA TYR A 42 -9.41 -10.26 -12.68
C TYR A 42 -8.50 -11.00 -11.69
N THR A 43 -7.93 -12.13 -12.11
CA THR A 43 -7.02 -12.96 -11.29
C THR A 43 -5.71 -12.24 -10.98
N THR A 44 -5.27 -11.30 -11.84
CA THR A 44 -4.10 -10.46 -11.58
C THR A 44 -4.38 -9.54 -10.40
N ILE A 45 -5.55 -8.88 -10.37
CA ILE A 45 -5.96 -8.03 -9.25
C ILE A 45 -6.11 -8.84 -7.96
N MET A 46 -6.73 -10.02 -8.05
CA MET A 46 -6.84 -10.94 -6.91
C MET A 46 -5.47 -11.29 -6.34
N THR A 47 -4.51 -11.64 -7.20
CA THR A 47 -3.15 -12.02 -6.78
C THR A 47 -2.41 -10.84 -6.16
N VAL A 48 -2.56 -9.63 -6.71
CA VAL A 48 -1.95 -8.42 -6.16
C VAL A 48 -2.50 -8.10 -4.78
N LEU A 49 -3.82 -8.17 -4.57
CA LEU A 49 -4.43 -7.95 -3.26
C LEU A 49 -3.94 -8.98 -2.23
N GLN A 50 -3.81 -10.24 -2.61
CA GLN A 50 -3.23 -11.28 -1.75
C GLN A 50 -1.76 -11.00 -1.39
N ARG A 51 -0.96 -10.52 -2.35
CA ARG A 51 0.44 -10.13 -2.09
C ARG A 51 0.53 -8.93 -1.15
N LEU A 52 -0.33 -7.92 -1.33
CA LEU A 52 -0.44 -6.77 -0.43
C LEU A 52 -0.87 -7.19 0.98
N ALA A 53 -1.79 -8.16 1.09
CA ALA A 53 -2.22 -8.72 2.37
C ALA A 53 -1.09 -9.47 3.08
N LYS A 54 -0.33 -10.31 2.34
CA LYS A 54 0.91 -10.94 2.87
C LYS A 54 1.95 -9.91 3.30
N LYS A 55 1.95 -8.72 2.69
CA LYS A 55 2.78 -7.58 3.09
C LYS A 55 2.17 -6.76 4.24
N ASN A 56 1.02 -7.13 4.82
CA ASN A 56 0.32 -6.35 5.84
C ASN A 56 0.00 -4.90 5.42
N LEU A 57 -0.09 -4.63 4.11
CA LEU A 57 -0.44 -3.31 3.58
C LEU A 57 -1.95 -3.14 3.39
N VAL A 58 -2.65 -4.26 3.24
CA VAL A 58 -4.10 -4.32 3.26
C VAL A 58 -4.55 -5.41 4.23
N VAL A 59 -5.72 -5.23 4.83
CA VAL A 59 -6.42 -6.24 5.60
C VAL A 59 -7.53 -6.84 4.74
N GLN A 60 -7.67 -8.17 4.79
CA GLN A 60 -8.78 -8.87 4.16
C GLN A 60 -9.89 -9.09 5.19
N HIS A 61 -11.06 -8.51 4.95
CA HIS A 61 -12.28 -8.82 5.69
C HIS A 61 -13.02 -9.95 4.98
N ARG A 62 -13.39 -10.98 5.74
CA ARG A 62 -14.39 -11.95 5.30
C ARG A 62 -15.76 -11.33 5.51
N ASP A 63 -16.43 -11.06 4.40
CA ASP A 63 -17.86 -10.74 4.34
C ASP A 63 -18.54 -11.96 3.70
N ASP A 64 -19.77 -12.28 4.11
CA ASP A 64 -20.51 -13.51 3.78
C ASP A 64 -20.64 -13.76 2.26
N ARG A 65 -20.47 -12.71 1.44
CA ARG A 65 -20.58 -12.78 -0.02
C ARG A 65 -19.27 -12.64 -0.78
N ALA A 66 -18.28 -11.93 -0.24
CA ALA A 66 -17.04 -11.65 -0.94
C ALA A 66 -15.92 -11.19 0.00
N HIS A 67 -14.68 -11.49 -0.35
CA HIS A 67 -13.54 -10.88 0.33
C HIS A 67 -13.45 -9.39 0.02
N ARG A 68 -13.42 -8.57 1.08
CA ARG A 68 -13.17 -7.12 0.98
C ARG A 68 -11.77 -6.80 1.50
N TYR A 69 -11.17 -5.77 0.93
CA TYR A 69 -9.82 -5.32 1.27
C TYR A 69 -9.85 -3.85 1.63
N ALA A 70 -9.18 -3.50 2.71
CA ALA A 70 -8.96 -2.11 3.13
C ALA A 70 -7.47 -1.88 3.39
N PRO A 71 -6.94 -0.66 3.19
CA PRO A 71 -5.59 -0.32 3.62
C PRO A 71 -5.43 -0.56 5.12
N THR A 72 -4.31 -1.14 5.54
CA THR A 72 -4.02 -1.32 6.99
C THR A 72 -3.77 0.03 7.67
N HIS A 73 -3.19 0.98 6.94
CA HIS A 73 -2.86 2.32 7.42
C HIS A 73 -3.30 3.36 6.39
N GLY A 74 -3.58 4.58 6.87
CA GLY A 74 -3.74 5.74 6.00
C GLY A 74 -2.48 6.02 5.20
N ARG A 75 -2.62 6.71 4.06
CA ARG A 75 -1.47 7.06 3.20
C ARG A 75 -0.42 7.86 3.97
N ASP A 76 -0.86 8.82 4.78
CA ASP A 76 0.02 9.73 5.52
C ASP A 76 0.67 9.02 6.72
N GLU A 77 -0.06 8.17 7.43
CA GLU A 77 0.49 7.33 8.50
C GLU A 77 1.61 6.41 7.97
N LEU A 78 1.38 5.87 6.77
CA LEU A 78 2.34 4.99 6.14
C LEU A 78 3.59 5.75 5.69
N VAL A 79 3.44 6.96 5.14
CA VAL A 79 4.57 7.84 4.79
C VAL A 79 5.33 8.26 6.05
N ALA A 80 4.63 8.68 7.10
CA ALA A 80 5.23 9.06 8.37
C ALA A 80 6.03 7.90 9.00
N GLY A 81 5.45 6.69 9.01
CA GLY A 81 6.14 5.50 9.49
C GLY A 81 7.42 5.19 8.71
N LEU A 82 7.40 5.36 7.38
CA LEU A 82 8.62 5.20 6.57
C LEU A 82 9.69 6.25 6.89
N MET A 83 9.29 7.49 7.13
CA MET A 83 10.22 8.56 7.48
C MET A 83 10.85 8.31 8.85
N VAL A 84 10.06 7.89 9.84
CA VAL A 84 10.57 7.52 11.18
C VAL A 84 11.53 6.34 11.07
N ASP A 85 11.15 5.26 10.39
CA ASP A 85 12.02 4.10 10.15
C ASP A 85 13.34 4.51 9.49
N ALA A 86 13.31 5.40 8.50
CA ALA A 86 14.50 5.87 7.81
C ALA A 86 15.41 6.71 8.70
N LEU A 87 14.83 7.58 9.54
CA LEU A 87 15.56 8.40 10.50
C LEU A 87 16.19 7.56 11.61
N ASP A 88 15.51 6.52 12.08
CA ASP A 88 16.05 5.61 13.10
C ASP A 88 17.25 4.83 12.56
N GLN A 89 17.21 4.37 11.31
CA GLN A 89 18.36 3.71 10.67
C GLN A 89 19.54 4.66 10.44
N ALA A 90 19.27 5.92 10.10
CA ALA A 90 20.32 6.94 10.03
C ALA A 90 20.91 7.24 11.42
N ALA A 91 20.09 7.20 12.47
CA ALA A 91 20.52 7.37 13.86
C ALA A 91 21.42 6.23 14.33
N ASP A 92 21.10 4.98 13.98
CA ASP A 92 21.93 3.80 14.23
C ASP A 92 23.32 3.92 13.56
N SER A 93 23.42 4.74 12.50
CA SER A 93 24.65 5.04 11.77
C SER A 93 25.36 6.33 12.26
N GLY A 94 24.84 6.99 13.30
CA GLY A 94 25.36 8.24 13.86
C GLY A 94 25.07 9.51 13.06
N GLY A 95 24.16 9.46 12.07
CA GLY A 95 23.93 10.51 11.08
C GLY A 95 22.55 11.16 11.12
N ARG A 96 21.81 11.09 12.24
CA ARG A 96 20.42 11.58 12.32
C ARG A 96 20.30 13.08 12.01
N GLU A 97 21.12 13.93 12.63
CA GLU A 97 21.12 15.37 12.31
C GLU A 97 21.46 15.64 10.84
N ALA A 98 22.40 14.89 10.27
CA ALA A 98 22.82 15.04 8.86
C ALA A 98 21.72 14.61 7.87
N ALA A 99 20.90 13.61 8.21
CA ALA A 99 19.76 13.24 7.37
C ALA A 99 18.68 14.34 7.34
N LEU A 100 18.43 15.00 8.47
CA LEU A 100 17.37 16.01 8.60
C LEU A 100 17.64 17.28 7.77
N VAL A 101 18.91 17.70 7.60
CA VAL A 101 19.26 18.86 6.76
C VAL A 101 19.06 18.66 5.25
N HIS A 102 18.78 17.44 4.78
CA HIS A 102 18.54 17.15 3.36
C HIS A 102 17.05 17.08 2.99
N PHE A 103 16.14 17.22 3.97
CA PHE A 103 14.68 17.20 3.76
C PHE A 103 14.03 18.60 3.82
N VAL A 104 14.83 19.68 3.87
CA VAL A 104 14.37 21.08 3.84
C VAL A 104 14.45 21.65 2.44
#